data_AF-A0A925WHI4-F1
#
_entry.id   AF-A0A925WHI4-F1
#
_cell.length_a   1.000
_cell.length_b   1.000
_cell.length_c   1.000
_cell.angle_alpha   90.00
_cell.angle_beta   90.00
_cell.angle_gamma   90.00
#
_symmetry.space_group_name_H-M   'P 1'
#
loop_
_entity.id
_entity.type
_entity.pdbx_description
1 polymer ?
#
loop_
_entity_poly.entity_id
_entity_poly.type
_entity_poly.pdbx_seq_one_letter_code
_entity_poly.pdbx_strand_id
1 'polypeptide(L)'
;DLNLIKLFISNGIPVIIETGYMPEGYDWIGHYQTVIGYDDAAGVFYINDSFLGASTVEAYSFVDSFWRHFNRRFIIVYKPDDEALVARILGKLADPDQAAQHALETAAQEGQQNPSDPYVFFNIGSAYAALGDYELAAAGYDVARQKENPPLPFRMLWYQFGMFEAYYNVGRYNDVIALAESNLLTTGNYVEEIHYWYGQALAAQGKTTDAISAFRQALRLNANYDAAQTALDALQ
;
A
#
# COMPACT_ATOMS: atom_id res chain seq x y z
N ASP A 1 -3.92 -14.27 3.14
CA ASP A 1 -4.07 -15.72 3.32
C ASP A 1 -3.57 -16.44 2.06
N LEU A 2 -2.55 -17.31 2.16
CA LEU A 2 -2.05 -18.09 1.03
C LEU A 2 -3.11 -19.06 0.48
N ASN A 3 -4.01 -19.57 1.33
CA ASN A 3 -5.06 -20.49 0.91
C ASN A 3 -6.08 -19.79 0.00
N LEU A 4 -6.39 -18.52 0.28
CA LEU A 4 -7.25 -17.71 -0.60
C LEU A 4 -6.65 -17.60 -2.00
N ILE A 5 -5.35 -17.32 -2.11
CA ILE A 5 -4.65 -17.26 -3.39
C ILE A 5 -4.74 -18.61 -4.10
N LYS A 6 -4.39 -19.71 -3.43
CA LYS A 6 -4.50 -21.07 -3.99
C LYS A 6 -5.92 -21.41 -4.44
N LEU A 7 -6.95 -20.95 -3.73
CA LEU A 7 -8.34 -21.16 -4.09
C LEU A 7 -8.71 -20.46 -5.40
N PHE A 8 -8.25 -19.22 -5.62
CA PHE A 8 -8.41 -18.56 -6.92
C PHE A 8 -7.66 -19.29 -8.04
N ILE A 9 -6.40 -19.65 -7.82
CA ILE A 9 -5.57 -20.32 -8.82
C ILE A 9 -6.16 -21.67 -9.22
N SER A 10 -6.63 -22.47 -8.27
CA SER A 10 -7.28 -23.77 -8.55
C SER A 10 -8.62 -23.65 -9.29
N ASN A 11 -9.22 -22.45 -9.32
CA ASN A 11 -10.40 -22.12 -10.12
C ASN A 11 -10.04 -21.43 -11.44
N GLY A 12 -8.75 -21.39 -11.83
CA GLY A 12 -8.30 -20.80 -13.08
C GLY A 12 -8.31 -19.26 -13.10
N ILE A 13 -8.37 -18.63 -11.93
CA ILE A 13 -8.40 -17.17 -11.78
C ILE A 13 -7.02 -16.70 -11.30
N PRO A 14 -6.25 -15.97 -12.13
CA PRO A 14 -4.94 -15.46 -11.73
C PRO A 14 -5.08 -14.35 -10.68
N VAL A 15 -4.08 -14.24 -9.82
CA VAL A 15 -4.05 -13.22 -8.76
C VAL A 15 -2.77 -12.41 -8.86
N ILE A 16 -2.90 -11.09 -8.90
CA ILE A 16 -1.76 -10.19 -8.79
C ILE A 16 -1.59 -9.85 -7.32
N ILE A 17 -0.38 -10.00 -6.79
CA ILE A 17 -0.02 -9.59 -5.43
C ILE A 17 0.98 -8.43 -5.49
N GLU A 18 0.88 -7.52 -4.54
CA GLU A 18 1.86 -6.46 -4.33
C GLU A 18 2.85 -6.90 -3.26
N THR A 19 4.13 -6.99 -3.59
CA THR A 19 5.18 -7.50 -2.71
C THR A 19 6.31 -6.49 -2.59
N GLY A 20 7.02 -6.51 -1.46
CA GLY A 20 8.34 -5.91 -1.44
C GLY A 20 9.32 -6.75 -2.25
N TYR A 21 10.40 -6.13 -2.70
CA TYR A 21 11.50 -6.84 -3.34
C TYR A 21 12.81 -6.10 -3.05
N MET A 22 13.89 -6.85 -2.86
CA MET A 22 15.22 -6.30 -2.58
C MET A 22 16.24 -6.96 -3.52
N PRO A 23 16.32 -6.51 -4.78
CA PRO A 23 17.28 -7.05 -5.73
C PRO A 23 18.72 -6.68 -5.31
N GLU A 24 19.68 -7.52 -5.69
CA GLU A 24 21.10 -7.28 -5.40
C GLU A 24 21.55 -5.90 -5.94
N GLY A 25 22.19 -5.10 -5.08
CA GLY A 25 22.66 -3.76 -5.43
C GLY A 25 21.60 -2.65 -5.40
N TYR A 26 20.36 -2.97 -5.06
CA TYR A 26 19.27 -2.00 -4.88
C TYR A 26 18.72 -2.04 -3.46
N ASP A 27 18.18 -0.90 -3.01
CA ASP A 27 17.36 -0.84 -1.80
C ASP A 27 15.93 -1.34 -2.10
N TRP A 28 15.14 -1.57 -1.06
CA TRP A 28 13.76 -2.06 -1.12
C TRP A 28 12.91 -1.29 -2.14
N ILE A 29 12.13 -2.03 -2.92
CA ILE A 29 11.15 -1.53 -3.88
C ILE A 29 9.83 -2.28 -3.72
N GLY A 30 8.73 -1.60 -4.08
CA GLY A 30 7.46 -2.26 -4.32
C GLY A 30 7.44 -2.94 -5.67
N HIS A 31 6.69 -4.02 -5.77
CA HIS A 31 6.68 -4.90 -6.93
C HIS A 31 5.33 -5.57 -7.09
N TYR A 32 4.95 -5.89 -8.33
CA TYR A 32 3.74 -6.63 -8.64
C TYR A 32 4.10 -7.96 -9.30
N GLN A 33 3.52 -9.02 -8.76
CA GLN A 33 3.75 -10.40 -9.16
C GLN A 33 2.42 -11.07 -9.48
N THR A 34 2.32 -11.71 -10.65
CA THR A 34 1.12 -12.47 -11.02
C THR A 34 1.31 -13.93 -10.67
N VAL A 35 0.59 -14.40 -9.66
CA VAL A 35 0.54 -15.82 -9.30
C VAL A 35 -0.34 -16.55 -10.31
N ILE A 36 0.19 -17.62 -10.89
CA ILE A 36 -0.48 -18.40 -11.95
C ILE A 36 -0.58 -19.89 -11.65
N GLY A 37 0.07 -20.36 -10.59
CA GLY A 37 0.13 -21.77 -10.22
C GLY A 37 0.70 -21.96 -8.83
N TYR A 38 0.54 -23.14 -8.26
CA TYR A 38 1.18 -23.54 -7.00
C TYR A 38 1.44 -25.05 -6.98
N ASP A 39 2.39 -25.46 -6.14
CA ASP A 39 2.68 -26.86 -5.81
C ASP A 39 2.85 -26.99 -4.30
N ASP A 40 1.89 -27.65 -3.63
CA ASP A 40 1.91 -27.86 -2.19
C ASP A 40 2.94 -28.89 -1.73
N ALA A 41 3.32 -29.84 -2.59
CA ALA A 41 4.36 -30.81 -2.24
C ALA A 41 5.75 -30.15 -2.25
N ALA A 42 5.96 -29.19 -3.16
CA ALA A 42 7.19 -28.40 -3.23
C ALA A 42 7.15 -27.13 -2.35
N GLY A 43 5.97 -26.66 -1.94
CA GLY A 43 5.80 -25.46 -1.12
C GLY A 43 6.07 -24.15 -1.89
N VAL A 44 5.68 -24.08 -3.16
CA VAL A 44 6.04 -22.98 -4.08
C VAL A 44 4.84 -22.44 -4.87
N PHE A 45 4.93 -21.16 -5.25
CA PHE A 45 4.10 -20.54 -6.28
C PHE A 45 4.86 -20.46 -7.61
N TYR A 46 4.12 -20.57 -8.71
CA TYR A 46 4.58 -20.21 -10.05
C TYR A 46 4.11 -18.78 -10.33
N ILE A 47 5.05 -17.90 -10.68
CA ILE A 47 4.83 -16.46 -10.76
C ILE A 47 5.32 -15.92 -12.11
N ASN A 48 4.55 -14.98 -12.68
CA ASN A 48 5.06 -14.07 -13.69
C ASN A 48 5.42 -12.75 -13.00
N ASP A 49 6.69 -12.40 -13.10
CA ASP A 49 7.30 -11.31 -12.39
C ASP A 49 7.61 -10.17 -13.37
N SER A 50 7.22 -8.95 -13.03
CA SER A 50 7.39 -7.79 -13.91
C SER A 50 8.86 -7.33 -14.07
N PHE A 51 9.76 -7.81 -13.22
CA PHE A 51 11.20 -7.51 -13.23
C PHE A 51 12.04 -8.71 -13.70
N LEU A 52 11.76 -9.92 -13.17
CA LEU A 52 12.50 -11.15 -13.45
C LEU A 52 11.97 -11.92 -14.67
N GLY A 53 10.75 -11.62 -15.13
CA GLY A 53 10.11 -12.26 -16.27
C GLY A 53 9.15 -13.40 -15.89
N ALA A 54 8.79 -14.21 -16.89
CA ALA A 54 7.76 -15.23 -16.74
C ALA A 54 8.26 -16.53 -16.08
N SER A 55 7.35 -17.25 -15.42
CA SER A 55 7.57 -18.60 -14.86
C SER A 55 8.68 -18.69 -13.82
N THR A 56 8.81 -17.68 -12.95
CA THR A 56 9.61 -17.79 -11.74
C THR A 56 8.95 -18.74 -10.75
N VAL A 57 9.77 -19.36 -9.90
CA VAL A 57 9.31 -20.30 -8.86
C VAL A 57 9.76 -19.76 -7.53
N GLU A 58 8.80 -19.41 -6.68
CA GLU A 58 9.07 -18.78 -5.39
C GLU A 58 8.48 -19.60 -4.24
N ALA A 59 9.25 -19.76 -3.17
CA ALA A 59 8.76 -20.46 -1.97
C ALA A 59 7.62 -19.68 -1.31
N TYR A 60 6.64 -20.39 -0.76
CA TYR A 60 5.54 -19.77 -0.01
C TYR A 60 6.02 -18.84 1.09
N SER A 61 7.06 -19.23 1.83
CA SER A 61 7.65 -18.41 2.89
C SER A 61 8.31 -17.14 2.36
N PHE A 62 8.93 -17.20 1.18
CA PHE A 62 9.53 -16.03 0.54
C PHE A 62 8.43 -15.04 0.15
N VAL A 63 7.42 -15.50 -0.59
CA VAL A 63 6.26 -14.69 -0.98
C VAL A 63 5.58 -14.08 0.24
N ASP A 64 5.30 -14.87 1.28
CA ASP A 64 4.63 -14.39 2.50
C ASP A 64 5.42 -13.27 3.20
N SER A 65 6.75 -13.42 3.29
CA SER A 65 7.61 -12.47 3.98
C SER A 65 7.64 -11.09 3.32
N PHE A 66 7.48 -11.03 2.00
CA PHE A 66 7.43 -9.77 1.24
C PHE A 66 6.01 -9.25 0.98
N TRP A 67 5.01 -10.13 0.91
CA TRP A 67 3.61 -9.76 0.69
C TRP A 67 3.04 -8.96 1.86
N ARG A 68 3.48 -9.26 3.08
CA ARG A 68 3.12 -8.49 4.28
C ARG A 68 3.62 -7.04 4.25
N HIS A 69 4.64 -6.70 3.45
CA HIS A 69 5.11 -5.31 3.35
C HIS A 69 4.05 -4.36 2.76
N PHE A 70 3.05 -4.92 2.06
CA PHE A 70 1.94 -4.21 1.41
C PHE A 70 0.59 -4.63 1.99
N ASN A 71 0.55 -4.92 3.30
CA ASN A 71 -0.66 -5.35 3.99
C ASN A 71 -1.40 -6.52 3.32
N ARG A 72 -0.64 -7.41 2.67
CA ARG A 72 -1.17 -8.57 1.93
C ARG A 72 -2.17 -8.19 0.84
N ARG A 73 -2.00 -7.04 0.20
CA ARG A 73 -2.86 -6.56 -0.90
C ARG A 73 -2.77 -7.48 -2.10
N PHE A 74 -3.92 -7.70 -2.75
CA PHE A 74 -4.01 -8.47 -3.98
C PHE A 74 -5.09 -7.89 -4.90
N ILE A 75 -4.98 -8.21 -6.19
CA ILE A 75 -5.92 -7.83 -7.24
C ILE A 75 -6.33 -9.10 -7.97
N ILE A 76 -7.63 -9.31 -8.11
CA ILE A 76 -8.20 -10.42 -8.87
C ILE A 76 -8.57 -9.89 -10.25
N VAL A 77 -8.05 -10.54 -11.30
CA VAL A 77 -8.40 -10.22 -12.69
C VAL A 77 -9.22 -11.37 -13.24
N TYR A 78 -10.48 -11.09 -13.56
CA TYR A 78 -11.46 -12.11 -13.93
C TYR A 78 -12.39 -11.62 -15.03
N LYS A 79 -13.06 -12.54 -15.71
CA LYS A 79 -14.06 -12.21 -16.73
C LYS A 79 -15.39 -11.88 -16.05
N PRO A 80 -16.27 -11.06 -16.65
CA PRO A 80 -17.58 -10.77 -16.08
C PRO A 80 -18.40 -12.02 -15.70
N ASP A 81 -18.27 -13.12 -16.46
CA ASP A 81 -18.97 -14.39 -16.18
C ASP A 81 -18.48 -15.08 -14.88
N ASP A 82 -17.28 -14.76 -14.40
CA ASP A 82 -16.67 -15.32 -13.19
C ASP A 82 -17.01 -14.51 -11.93
N GLU A 83 -17.68 -13.36 -12.04
CA GLU A 83 -17.99 -12.45 -10.93
C GLU A 83 -18.63 -13.17 -9.73
N ALA A 84 -19.66 -13.99 -9.99
CA ALA A 84 -20.36 -14.73 -8.94
C ALA A 84 -19.46 -15.76 -8.24
N LEU A 85 -18.50 -16.35 -8.96
CA LEU A 85 -17.50 -17.25 -8.40
C LEU A 85 -16.50 -16.47 -7.54
N VAL A 86 -15.99 -15.34 -8.05
CA VAL A 86 -15.06 -14.47 -7.32
C VAL A 86 -15.67 -13.96 -6.03
N ALA A 87 -16.89 -13.42 -6.08
CA ALA A 87 -17.62 -12.97 -4.89
C ALA A 87 -17.79 -14.09 -3.86
N ARG A 88 -18.08 -15.32 -4.32
CA ARG A 88 -18.18 -16.49 -3.43
C ARG A 88 -16.85 -16.89 -2.80
N ILE A 89 -15.74 -16.81 -3.54
CA ILE A 89 -14.39 -17.10 -3.04
C ILE A 89 -13.96 -16.03 -2.01
N LEU A 90 -14.17 -14.74 -2.33
CA LEU A 90 -13.87 -13.64 -1.41
C LEU A 90 -14.71 -13.71 -0.13
N GLY A 91 -15.98 -14.12 -0.25
CA GLY A 91 -16.91 -14.15 0.86
C GLY A 91 -17.01 -12.75 1.49
N LYS A 92 -16.66 -12.65 2.77
CA LYS A 92 -16.66 -11.37 3.49
C LYS A 92 -15.65 -10.36 2.94
N LEU A 93 -14.56 -10.82 2.34
CA LEU A 93 -13.52 -9.92 1.79
C LEU A 93 -13.99 -9.14 0.56
N ALA A 94 -15.17 -9.46 0.01
CA ALA A 94 -15.79 -8.66 -1.04
C ALA A 94 -16.35 -7.32 -0.50
N ASP A 95 -16.61 -7.24 0.81
CA ASP A 95 -16.98 -6.00 1.48
C ASP A 95 -15.70 -5.27 1.97
N PRO A 96 -15.48 -4.00 1.57
CA PRO A 96 -14.27 -3.27 1.92
C PRO A 96 -14.01 -3.14 3.42
N ASP A 97 -15.06 -2.92 4.23
CA ASP A 97 -14.92 -2.75 5.68
C ASP A 97 -14.55 -4.09 6.33
N GLN A 98 -15.17 -5.19 5.90
CA GLN A 98 -14.80 -6.53 6.34
C GLN A 98 -13.39 -6.91 5.90
N ALA A 99 -12.95 -6.51 4.70
CA ALA A 99 -11.59 -6.74 4.22
C ALA A 99 -10.56 -5.94 5.05
N ALA A 100 -10.85 -4.68 5.37
CA ALA A 100 -10.01 -3.85 6.23
C ALA A 100 -9.93 -4.41 7.65
N GLN A 101 -11.05 -4.87 8.21
CA GLN A 101 -11.10 -5.53 9.52
C GLN A 101 -10.27 -6.83 9.51
N HIS A 102 -10.37 -7.64 8.46
CA HIS A 102 -9.53 -8.84 8.32
C HIS A 102 -8.04 -8.52 8.22
N ALA A 103 -7.67 -7.45 7.49
CA ALA A 103 -6.29 -6.98 7.41
C ALA A 103 -5.77 -6.51 8.78
N LEU A 104 -6.60 -5.79 9.54
CA LEU A 104 -6.28 -5.34 10.90
C LEU A 104 -6.01 -6.53 11.83
N GLU A 105 -6.91 -7.53 11.83
CA GLU A 105 -6.75 -8.75 12.64
C GLU A 105 -5.49 -9.52 12.26
N THR A 106 -5.20 -9.63 10.97
CA THR A 106 -4.00 -10.30 10.46
C THR A 106 -2.74 -9.59 10.92
N ALA A 107 -2.66 -8.27 10.74
CA ALA A 107 -1.52 -7.47 11.18
C ALA A 107 -1.34 -7.51 12.70
N ALA A 108 -2.43 -7.49 13.47
CA ALA A 108 -2.37 -7.61 14.93
C ALA A 108 -1.83 -8.98 15.38
N GLN A 109 -2.21 -10.07 14.71
CA GLN A 109 -1.66 -11.41 14.98
C GLN A 109 -0.18 -11.49 14.64
N GLU A 110 0.24 -10.93 13.50
CA GLU A 110 1.66 -10.84 13.13
C GLU A 110 2.46 -10.04 14.15
N GLY A 111 1.89 -8.97 14.69
CA GLY A 111 2.50 -8.15 15.74
C GLY A 111 2.70 -8.87 17.07
N GLN A 112 1.86 -9.85 17.40
CA GLN A 112 2.08 -10.69 18.58
C GLN A 112 3.33 -11.58 18.41
N GLN A 113 3.63 -12.00 17.17
CA GLN A 113 4.78 -12.84 16.86
C GLN A 113 6.07 -12.03 16.66
N ASN A 114 5.96 -10.83 16.08
CA ASN A 114 7.10 -9.95 15.81
C ASN A 114 6.78 -8.48 16.15
N PRO A 115 6.82 -8.09 17.43
CA PRO A 115 6.46 -6.74 17.86
C PRO A 115 7.52 -5.66 17.52
N SER A 116 8.68 -6.06 17.02
CA SER A 116 9.71 -5.14 16.51
C SER A 116 9.48 -4.72 15.05
N ASP A 117 8.60 -5.41 14.35
CA ASP A 117 8.44 -5.21 12.91
C ASP A 117 7.72 -3.89 12.57
N PRO A 118 8.33 -2.98 11.79
CA PRO A 118 7.67 -1.75 11.38
C PRO A 118 6.46 -1.97 10.48
N TYR A 119 6.47 -2.99 9.62
CA TYR A 119 5.39 -3.24 8.66
C TYR A 119 4.10 -3.62 9.35
N VAL A 120 4.18 -4.32 10.49
CA VAL A 120 3.01 -4.66 11.32
C VAL A 120 2.24 -3.39 11.69
N PHE A 121 2.92 -2.39 12.25
CA PHE A 121 2.27 -1.17 12.72
C PHE A 121 1.84 -0.27 11.56
N PHE A 122 2.59 -0.29 10.45
CA PHE A 122 2.18 0.38 9.22
C PHE A 122 0.90 -0.24 8.63
N ASN A 123 0.80 -1.56 8.65
CA ASN A 123 -0.38 -2.31 8.18
C ASN A 123 -1.59 -2.08 9.08
N ILE A 124 -1.40 -2.07 10.41
CA ILE A 124 -2.43 -1.67 11.37
C ILE A 124 -2.91 -0.24 11.06
N GLY A 125 -1.97 0.70 10.87
CA GLY A 125 -2.31 2.07 10.50
C GLY A 125 -3.13 2.15 9.20
N SER A 126 -2.72 1.39 8.19
CA SER A 126 -3.40 1.33 6.88
C SER A 126 -4.78 0.69 6.96
N ALA A 127 -4.96 -0.32 7.80
CA ALA A 127 -6.25 -0.95 8.03
C ALA A 127 -7.21 0.00 8.77
N TYR A 128 -6.76 0.70 9.80
CA TYR A 128 -7.58 1.72 10.47
C TYR A 128 -7.91 2.91 9.55
N ALA A 129 -6.99 3.33 8.68
CA ALA A 129 -7.27 4.37 7.68
C ALA A 129 -8.39 3.92 6.74
N ALA A 130 -8.36 2.68 6.27
CA ALA A 130 -9.43 2.11 5.45
C ALA A 130 -10.78 2.00 6.17
N LEU A 131 -10.77 1.86 7.50
CA LEU A 131 -11.97 1.88 8.35
C LEU A 131 -12.42 3.31 8.72
N GLY A 132 -11.66 4.35 8.34
CA GLY A 132 -11.93 5.75 8.67
C GLY A 132 -11.52 6.18 10.09
N ASP A 133 -10.90 5.30 10.87
CA ASP A 133 -10.43 5.57 12.23
C ASP A 133 -9.06 6.26 12.22
N TYR A 134 -9.01 7.49 11.72
CA TYR A 134 -7.74 8.19 11.44
C TYR A 134 -6.85 8.45 12.66
N GLU A 135 -7.43 8.57 13.86
CA GLU A 135 -6.66 8.67 15.11
C GLU A 135 -5.87 7.39 15.42
N LEU A 136 -6.52 6.22 15.27
CA LEU A 136 -5.87 4.93 15.45
C LEU A 136 -4.90 4.66 14.30
N ALA A 137 -5.24 5.10 13.09
CA ALA A 137 -4.35 5.03 11.94
C ALA A 137 -3.05 5.79 12.19
N ALA A 138 -3.15 7.06 12.61
CA ALA A 138 -2.01 7.91 12.93
C ALA A 138 -1.14 7.30 14.04
N ALA A 139 -1.77 6.76 15.09
CA ALA A 139 -1.04 6.08 16.17
C ALA A 139 -0.26 4.84 15.66
N GLY A 140 -0.87 4.02 14.80
CA GLY A 140 -0.18 2.89 14.17
C GLY A 140 1.03 3.32 13.35
N TYR A 141 0.86 4.36 12.52
CA TYR A 141 1.96 4.92 11.73
C TYR A 141 3.08 5.54 12.57
N ASP A 142 2.75 6.21 13.67
CA ASP A 142 3.76 6.75 14.60
C ASP A 142 4.60 5.62 15.20
N VAL A 143 3.97 4.52 15.64
CA VAL A 143 4.71 3.36 16.17
C VAL A 143 5.58 2.72 15.10
N ALA A 144 5.10 2.62 13.85
CA ALA A 144 5.88 2.09 12.74
C ALA A 144 7.16 2.92 12.49
N ARG A 145 7.04 4.26 12.53
CA ARG A 145 8.17 5.19 12.34
C ARG A 145 9.18 5.17 13.50
N GLN A 146 8.78 4.74 14.68
CA GLN A 146 9.67 4.62 15.85
C GLN A 146 10.50 3.33 15.84
N LYS A 147 10.20 2.35 14.96
CA LYS A 147 11.02 1.16 14.82
C LYS A 147 12.29 1.50 14.04
N GLU A 148 13.44 1.20 14.61
CA GLU A 148 14.76 1.50 14.02
C GLU A 148 15.50 0.24 13.54
N ASN A 149 15.02 -0.96 13.88
CA ASN A 149 15.73 -2.20 13.58
C ASN A 149 14.78 -3.34 13.14
N PRO A 150 14.50 -3.47 11.83
CA PRO A 150 14.82 -2.50 10.78
C PRO A 150 13.85 -1.30 10.82
N PRO A 151 14.23 -0.15 10.23
CA PRO A 151 13.28 0.94 9.97
C PRO A 151 12.39 0.62 8.77
N LEU A 152 11.34 1.43 8.58
CA LEU A 152 10.61 1.43 7.32
C LEU A 152 11.56 1.81 6.15
N PRO A 153 11.40 1.19 4.98
CA PRO A 153 12.14 1.60 3.78
C PRO A 153 11.90 3.08 3.45
N PHE A 154 12.95 3.77 2.97
CA PHE A 154 12.81 5.19 2.64
C PHE A 154 11.81 5.45 1.50
N ARG A 155 11.53 4.45 0.66
CA ARG A 155 10.54 4.50 -0.43
C ARG A 155 9.14 4.07 -0.03
N MET A 156 8.89 3.78 1.25
CA MET A 156 7.59 3.24 1.70
C MET A 156 6.41 4.08 1.19
N LEU A 157 6.56 5.41 1.24
CA LEU A 157 5.52 6.36 0.86
C LEU A 157 5.46 6.67 -0.64
N TRP A 158 6.23 5.98 -1.47
CA TRP A 158 6.07 6.04 -2.92
C TRP A 158 4.95 5.12 -3.40
N TYR A 159 4.65 4.10 -2.60
CA TYR A 159 3.67 3.06 -2.94
C TYR A 159 2.47 3.08 -1.99
N GLN A 160 2.63 3.62 -0.78
CA GLN A 160 1.61 3.55 0.27
C GLN A 160 1.41 4.91 0.94
N PHE A 161 0.26 5.55 0.67
CA PHE A 161 0.01 6.95 1.04
C PHE A 161 -0.86 7.15 2.28
N GLY A 162 -1.36 6.08 2.89
CA GLY A 162 -2.32 6.14 4.01
C GLY A 162 -1.80 6.92 5.23
N MET A 163 -0.48 7.00 5.41
CA MET A 163 0.13 7.83 6.46
C MET A 163 -0.13 9.32 6.27
N PHE A 164 -0.07 9.81 5.02
CA PHE A 164 -0.40 11.20 4.71
C PHE A 164 -1.88 11.48 4.99
N GLU A 165 -2.75 10.58 4.53
CA GLU A 165 -4.20 10.67 4.73
C GLU A 165 -4.57 10.70 6.22
N ALA A 166 -4.02 9.77 7.01
CA ALA A 166 -4.28 9.70 8.44
C ALA A 166 -3.85 10.98 9.15
N TYR A 167 -2.61 11.44 8.95
CA TYR A 167 -2.12 12.67 9.56
C TYR A 167 -2.91 13.91 9.13
N TYR A 168 -3.33 13.98 7.86
CA TYR A 168 -4.16 15.08 7.37
C TYR A 168 -5.53 15.11 8.07
N ASN A 169 -6.21 13.97 8.16
CA ASN A 169 -7.55 13.89 8.74
C ASN A 169 -7.58 14.18 10.25
N VAL A 170 -6.48 13.94 10.97
CA VAL A 170 -6.35 14.32 12.39
C VAL A 170 -5.77 15.73 12.61
N GLY A 171 -5.65 16.53 11.55
CA GLY A 171 -5.20 17.92 11.63
C GLY A 171 -3.70 18.10 11.85
N ARG A 172 -2.89 17.03 11.74
CA ARG A 172 -1.42 17.06 11.84
C ARG A 172 -0.78 17.53 10.53
N TYR A 173 -1.22 18.69 10.03
CA TYR A 173 -0.77 19.24 8.74
C TYR A 173 0.74 19.52 8.70
N ASN A 174 1.35 19.92 9.81
CA ASN A 174 2.80 20.09 9.89
C ASN A 174 3.55 18.76 9.69
N ASP A 175 2.99 17.64 10.17
CA ASP A 175 3.61 16.33 9.98
C ASP A 175 3.47 15.85 8.53
N VAL A 176 2.34 16.11 7.88
CA VAL A 176 2.16 15.88 6.44
C VAL A 176 3.19 16.67 5.63
N ILE A 177 3.35 17.96 5.94
CA ILE A 177 4.34 18.84 5.29
C ILE A 177 5.76 18.31 5.47
N ALA A 178 6.17 18.05 6.72
CA ALA A 178 7.53 17.56 7.00
C ALA A 178 7.81 16.21 6.33
N LEU A 179 6.81 15.33 6.32
CA LEU A 179 6.90 14.02 5.67
C LEU A 179 7.02 14.14 4.15
N ALA A 180 6.23 15.04 3.54
CA ALA A 180 6.28 15.30 2.11
C ALA A 180 7.63 15.92 1.72
N GLU A 181 8.08 16.96 2.43
CA GLU A 181 9.38 17.61 2.20
C GLU A 181 10.53 16.60 2.27
N SER A 182 10.55 15.73 3.29
CA SER A 182 11.57 14.68 3.43
C SER A 182 11.60 13.73 2.23
N ASN A 183 10.44 13.36 1.69
CA ASN A 183 10.35 12.50 0.51
C ASN A 183 10.74 13.23 -0.78
N LEU A 184 10.35 14.49 -0.93
CA LEU A 184 10.67 15.32 -2.09
C LEU A 184 12.17 15.64 -2.20
N LEU A 185 12.87 15.76 -1.07
CA LEU A 185 14.32 16.03 -1.03
C LEU A 185 15.20 14.84 -1.41
N THR A 186 14.68 13.62 -1.35
CA THR A 186 15.45 12.41 -1.63
C THR A 186 15.24 11.97 -3.08
N THR A 187 14.19 11.19 -3.33
CA THR A 187 13.86 10.67 -4.66
C THR A 187 12.35 10.55 -4.89
N GLY A 188 11.49 11.00 -3.97
CA GLY A 188 10.03 10.99 -4.16
C GLY A 188 9.50 12.16 -5.00
N ASN A 189 10.37 12.96 -5.63
CA ASN A 189 9.97 14.17 -6.36
C ASN A 189 9.14 13.89 -7.62
N TYR A 190 9.13 12.65 -8.12
CA TYR A 190 8.35 12.18 -9.25
C TYR A 190 7.05 11.45 -8.86
N VAL A 191 6.71 11.38 -7.58
CA VAL A 191 5.46 10.77 -7.10
C VAL A 191 4.41 11.87 -6.93
N GLU A 192 3.36 11.85 -7.75
CA GLU A 192 2.32 12.89 -7.75
C GLU A 192 1.54 12.98 -6.44
N GLU A 193 1.34 11.85 -5.75
CA GLU A 193 0.61 11.78 -4.47
C GLU A 193 1.32 12.57 -3.37
N ILE A 194 2.65 12.62 -3.39
CA ILE A 194 3.42 13.39 -2.41
C ILE A 194 3.16 14.89 -2.59
N HIS A 195 3.13 15.36 -3.85
CA HIS A 195 2.78 16.76 -4.15
C HIS A 195 1.31 17.07 -3.82
N TYR A 196 0.41 16.11 -4.08
CA TYR A 196 -1.01 16.25 -3.73
C TYR A 196 -1.19 16.41 -2.22
N TRP A 197 -0.66 15.49 -1.40
CA TRP A 197 -0.79 15.57 0.06
C TRP A 197 -0.09 16.79 0.65
N TYR A 198 1.05 17.20 0.07
CA TYR A 198 1.69 18.45 0.43
C TYR A 198 0.77 19.65 0.17
N GLY A 199 0.15 19.70 -1.01
CA GLY A 199 -0.83 20.74 -1.37
C GLY A 199 -2.04 20.75 -0.46
N GLN A 200 -2.59 19.59 -0.11
CA GLN A 200 -3.71 19.46 0.84
C GLN A 200 -3.36 20.10 2.19
N ALA A 201 -2.22 19.72 2.78
CA ALA A 201 -1.80 20.26 4.07
C ALA A 201 -1.50 21.77 4.02
N LEU A 202 -0.91 22.26 2.93
CA LEU A 202 -0.69 23.70 2.72
C LEU A 202 -2.02 24.47 2.62
N ALA A 203 -2.99 23.93 1.89
CA ALA A 203 -4.33 24.52 1.75
C ALA A 203 -5.04 24.61 3.11
N ALA A 204 -4.98 23.53 3.91
CA ALA A 204 -5.54 23.50 5.26
C ALA A 204 -4.89 24.52 6.21
N GLN A 205 -3.63 24.91 5.96
CA GLN A 205 -2.94 25.98 6.68
C GLN A 205 -3.19 27.39 6.11
N GLY A 206 -4.02 27.54 5.09
CA GLY A 206 -4.28 28.82 4.42
C GLY A 206 -3.14 29.31 3.52
N LYS A 207 -2.15 28.45 3.21
CA LYS A 207 -1.05 28.75 2.30
C LYS A 207 -1.47 28.51 0.85
N THR A 208 -2.51 29.22 0.40
CA THR A 208 -3.20 28.95 -0.88
C THR A 208 -2.26 28.97 -2.09
N THR A 209 -1.35 29.93 -2.18
CA THR A 209 -0.40 30.04 -3.31
C THR A 209 0.51 28.82 -3.41
N ASP A 210 1.03 28.34 -2.27
CA ASP A 210 1.92 27.18 -2.23
C ASP A 210 1.16 25.89 -2.55
N ALA A 211 -0.08 25.77 -2.04
CA ALA A 211 -0.97 24.66 -2.35
C ALA A 211 -1.27 24.55 -3.86
N ILE A 212 -1.61 25.67 -4.51
CA ILE A 212 -1.81 25.75 -5.97
C ILE A 212 -0.55 25.29 -6.72
N SER A 213 0.63 25.71 -6.26
CA SER A 213 1.91 25.29 -6.86
C SER A 213 2.12 23.78 -6.75
N ALA A 214 1.83 23.20 -5.57
CA ALA A 214 1.96 21.77 -5.30
C ALA A 214 0.97 20.95 -6.15
N PHE A 215 -0.31 21.33 -6.21
CA PHE A 215 -1.29 20.63 -7.07
C PHE A 215 -0.93 20.71 -8.54
N ARG A 216 -0.42 21.86 -9.02
CA ARG A 216 0.09 21.96 -10.39
C ARG A 216 1.31 21.07 -10.63
N GLN A 217 2.15 20.83 -9.63
CA GLN A 217 3.25 19.89 -9.75
C GLN A 217 2.76 18.43 -9.80
N ALA A 218 1.77 18.06 -8.99
CA ALA A 218 1.11 16.76 -9.10
C ALA A 218 0.55 16.53 -10.51
N LEU A 219 -0.17 17.52 -11.06
CA LEU A 219 -0.73 17.46 -12.42
C LEU A 219 0.32 17.49 -13.54
N ARG A 220 1.51 18.05 -13.29
CA ARG A 220 2.65 17.96 -14.24
C ARG A 220 3.19 16.53 -14.33
N LEU A 221 3.20 15.80 -13.22
CA LEU A 221 3.65 14.41 -13.18
C LEU A 221 2.58 13.48 -13.76
N ASN A 222 1.32 13.71 -13.39
CA ASN A 222 0.18 12.95 -13.87
C ASN A 222 -0.99 13.90 -14.19
N ALA A 223 -1.17 14.19 -15.47
CA ALA A 223 -2.24 15.09 -15.94
C ALA A 223 -3.66 14.56 -15.71
N ASN A 224 -3.80 13.26 -15.41
CA ASN A 224 -5.08 12.61 -15.12
C ASN A 224 -5.31 12.42 -13.62
N TYR A 225 -4.55 13.11 -12.76
CA TYR A 225 -4.73 12.99 -11.32
C TYR A 225 -5.94 13.84 -10.84
N ASP A 226 -7.13 13.25 -10.97
CA ASP A 226 -8.42 13.92 -10.72
C ASP A 226 -8.52 14.57 -9.33
N ALA A 227 -7.94 13.95 -8.30
CA ALA A 227 -7.94 14.50 -6.94
C ALA A 227 -7.16 15.82 -6.87
N ALA A 228 -6.01 15.92 -7.54
CA ALA A 228 -5.23 17.16 -7.60
C ALA A 228 -5.93 18.24 -8.44
N GLN A 229 -6.60 17.87 -9.53
CA GLN A 229 -7.39 18.81 -10.33
C GLN A 229 -8.57 19.37 -9.51
N THR A 230 -9.31 18.50 -8.84
CA THR A 230 -10.44 18.89 -7.97
C THR A 230 -9.98 19.84 -6.85
N ALA A 231 -8.85 19.53 -6.21
CA ALA A 231 -8.30 20.36 -5.14
C ALA A 231 -7.79 21.72 -5.66
N LEU A 232 -7.20 21.75 -6.86
CA LEU A 232 -6.76 22.98 -7.51
C LEU A 232 -7.95 23.88 -7.87
N ASP A 233 -9.03 23.32 -8.42
CA ASP A 233 -10.22 24.06 -8.81
C ASP A 233 -10.94 24.67 -7.60
N ALA A 234 -10.90 24.00 -6.45
CA ALA A 234 -11.48 24.51 -5.21
C ALA A 234 -10.75 25.75 -4.61
N LEU A 235 -9.55 26.07 -5.10
CA LEU A 235 -8.72 27.19 -4.62
C LEU A 235 -8.65 28.38 -5.60
N GLN A 236 -9.33 28.30 -6.74
CA GLN A 236 -9.38 29.33 -7.78
C GLN A 236 -10.69 30.11 -7.74
#